data_AF-A0A3M5DQG6-F1
#
_entry.id   AF-A0A3M5DQG6-F1
#
_cell.length_a   1.000
_cell.length_b   1.000
_cell.length_c   1.000
_cell.angle_alpha   90.00
_cell.angle_beta   90.00
_cell.angle_gamma   90.00
#
_symmetry.space_group_name_H-M   'P 1'
#
loop_
_entity.id
_entity.type
_entity.pdbx_description
1 polymer ?
#
loop_
_entity_poly.entity_id
_entity_poly.type
_entity_poly.pdbx_seq_one_letter_code
_entity_poly.pdbx_strand_id
1 'polypeptide(L)'
;MAKQKSPDNEAGEARKEVETGNRKCFVVTPIGADSSSTRRAADGLINAVMKPVLNRLGFETVVAHEIASPGSITRQVVEHIVYDELVIANLTELNPNVMYELAVRHCVGLPIVVLAESGTRLPFDISDERTVFFQNDMHGVVELAPRLEVAIQAALMAEEPDNPVYRVTQTRVLREAAESDDAQSFLIKKLDYIESFISDVKLRGFVPVPPPQVVTVPSISQLESSFINYMVQISASDVDVSMVRDTLALLPGVISVAPVVSASYRYNFKVIASNTMSPKLFNDIEKLIGSPINLLSNGGTSNKYSPVPDWRD
;
A
#
# COMPACT_ATOMS: atom_id res chain seq x y z
N MET A 1 -51.94 32.77 -33.14
CA MET A 1 -50.78 33.27 -32.36
C MET A 1 -49.90 32.09 -32.01
N ALA A 2 -48.71 32.06 -32.59
CA ALA A 2 -47.64 31.13 -32.26
C ALA A 2 -46.89 31.59 -31.00
N LYS A 3 -46.34 30.63 -30.25
CA LYS A 3 -45.11 30.66 -29.41
C LYS A 3 -45.13 29.40 -28.53
N GLN A 4 -44.08 28.60 -28.32
CA GLN A 4 -42.77 28.42 -28.93
C GLN A 4 -42.20 27.14 -28.27
N LYS A 5 -41.49 26.29 -29.04
CA LYS A 5 -40.69 25.15 -28.54
C LYS A 5 -39.53 25.66 -27.65
N SER A 6 -39.12 24.90 -26.63
CA SER A 6 -37.94 24.02 -26.72
C SER A 6 -37.77 23.09 -25.51
N PRO A 7 -37.19 21.90 -25.72
CA PRO A 7 -36.96 20.83 -24.74
C PRO A 7 -35.57 20.97 -24.09
N ASP A 8 -35.31 20.25 -22.99
CA ASP A 8 -33.98 19.73 -22.67
C ASP A 8 -34.03 18.73 -21.49
N ASN A 9 -33.29 17.63 -21.69
CA ASN A 9 -32.57 16.82 -20.70
C ASN A 9 -33.34 16.03 -19.62
N GLU A 10 -32.99 14.79 -19.32
CA GLU A 10 -31.93 13.90 -19.81
C GLU A 10 -32.25 12.49 -19.32
N ALA A 11 -31.73 11.50 -20.05
CA ALA A 11 -31.85 10.09 -19.79
C ALA A 11 -31.43 9.74 -18.35
N GLY A 12 -32.35 9.12 -17.60
CA GLY A 12 -32.01 8.37 -16.41
C GLY A 12 -31.17 7.17 -16.83
N GLU A 13 -29.86 7.27 -16.71
CA GLU A 13 -28.97 6.12 -16.72
C GLU A 13 -29.45 5.15 -15.64
N ALA A 14 -29.96 4.01 -16.10
CA ALA A 14 -30.22 2.87 -15.27
C ALA A 14 -28.89 2.47 -14.60
N ARG A 15 -28.74 2.84 -13.33
CA ARG A 15 -27.73 2.25 -12.46
C ARG A 15 -27.98 0.75 -12.50
N LYS A 16 -27.07 0.01 -13.13
CA LYS A 16 -27.00 -1.44 -12.95
C LYS A 16 -26.80 -1.68 -11.46
N GLU A 17 -27.85 -2.16 -10.80
CA GLU A 17 -27.71 -2.82 -9.51
C GLU A 17 -26.68 -3.94 -9.70
N VAL A 18 -25.57 -3.82 -8.99
CA VAL A 18 -24.58 -4.91 -8.89
C VAL A 18 -25.32 -6.05 -8.20
N GLU A 19 -25.55 -7.15 -8.92
CA GLU A 19 -26.04 -8.38 -8.31
C GLU A 19 -25.13 -8.73 -7.13
N THR A 20 -25.65 -8.60 -5.91
CA THR A 20 -24.99 -9.02 -4.68
C THR A 20 -25.04 -10.54 -4.59
N GLY A 21 -24.31 -11.22 -5.49
CA GLY A 21 -23.87 -12.58 -5.21
C GLY A 21 -22.90 -12.51 -4.03
N ASN A 22 -23.09 -13.33 -3.00
CA ASN A 22 -22.24 -13.37 -1.80
C ASN A 22 -20.77 -13.59 -2.17
N ARG A 23 -20.01 -12.52 -2.43
CA ARG A 23 -18.56 -12.58 -2.57
C ARG A 23 -18.01 -12.95 -1.21
N LYS A 24 -17.18 -13.97 -1.13
CA LYS A 24 -16.61 -14.44 0.12
C LYS A 24 -15.17 -13.97 0.25
N CYS A 25 -14.84 -13.56 1.47
CA CYS A 25 -13.47 -13.35 1.86
C CYS A 25 -13.14 -14.32 2.99
N PHE A 26 -12.19 -15.21 2.71
CA PHE A 26 -11.68 -16.13 3.71
C PHE A 26 -10.53 -15.51 4.49
N VAL A 27 -10.65 -15.47 5.80
CA VAL A 27 -9.63 -14.96 6.71
C VAL A 27 -8.88 -16.13 7.32
N VAL A 28 -7.57 -16.14 7.05
CA VAL A 28 -6.60 -17.08 7.56
C VAL A 28 -5.74 -16.37 8.60
N THR A 29 -5.70 -16.88 9.82
CA THR A 29 -5.10 -16.19 10.96
C THR A 29 -4.58 -17.18 12.00
N PRO A 30 -3.58 -16.83 12.83
CA PRO A 30 -3.07 -17.73 13.84
C PRO A 30 -4.17 -18.23 14.78
N ILE A 31 -4.33 -19.55 14.86
CA ILE A 31 -5.28 -20.19 15.76
C ILE A 31 -4.55 -20.46 17.08
N GLY A 32 -4.76 -19.57 18.05
CA GLY A 32 -4.34 -19.80 19.43
C GLY A 32 -5.31 -20.73 20.17
N ALA A 33 -4.86 -21.31 21.30
CA ALA A 33 -5.75 -22.02 22.21
C ALA A 33 -6.86 -21.09 22.76
N ASP A 34 -7.97 -21.67 23.22
CA ASP A 34 -9.06 -20.90 23.82
C ASP A 34 -8.52 -19.99 24.94
N SER A 35 -8.90 -18.71 24.90
CA SER A 35 -8.44 -17.63 25.80
C SER A 35 -6.97 -17.18 25.68
N SER A 36 -6.22 -17.61 24.66
CA SER A 36 -4.85 -17.11 24.45
C SER A 36 -4.79 -15.64 24.01
N SER A 37 -3.64 -15.00 24.24
CA SER A 37 -3.36 -13.65 23.73
C SER A 37 -3.46 -13.58 22.20
N THR A 38 -2.93 -14.60 21.51
CA THR A 38 -3.02 -14.75 20.05
C THR A 38 -4.46 -14.77 19.58
N ARG A 39 -5.33 -15.57 20.22
CA ARG A 39 -6.74 -15.67 19.85
C ARG A 39 -7.46 -14.34 20.06
N ARG A 40 -7.23 -13.70 21.21
CA ARG A 40 -7.81 -12.39 21.54
C ARG A 40 -7.39 -11.31 20.56
N ALA A 41 -6.11 -11.28 20.18
CA ALA A 41 -5.58 -10.33 19.20
C ALA A 41 -6.16 -10.58 17.80
N ALA A 42 -6.21 -11.85 17.35
CA ALA A 42 -6.82 -12.23 16.08
C ALA A 42 -8.30 -11.86 16.02
N ASP A 43 -9.09 -12.20 17.04
CA ASP A 43 -10.52 -11.88 17.11
C ASP A 43 -10.73 -10.35 17.16
N GLY A 44 -9.87 -9.62 17.87
CA GLY A 44 -9.87 -8.16 17.89
C GLY A 44 -9.66 -7.56 16.50
N LEU A 45 -8.62 -8.00 15.79
CA LEU A 45 -8.31 -7.54 14.43
C LEU A 45 -9.43 -7.86 13.44
N ILE A 46 -9.98 -9.07 13.51
CA ILE A 46 -11.07 -9.53 12.62
C ILE A 46 -12.32 -8.68 12.84
N ASN A 47 -12.75 -8.53 14.09
CA ASN A 47 -14.03 -7.89 14.38
C ASN A 47 -13.94 -6.35 14.32
N ALA A 48 -12.80 -5.76 14.69
CA ALA A 48 -12.64 -4.31 14.70
C ALA A 48 -12.25 -3.72 13.33
N VAL A 49 -11.57 -4.50 12.47
CA VAL A 49 -11.04 -4.00 11.20
C VAL A 49 -11.53 -4.81 10.00
N MET A 50 -11.24 -6.11 9.94
CA MET A 50 -11.46 -6.89 8.72
C MET A 50 -12.95 -6.98 8.36
N LYS A 51 -13.80 -7.44 9.29
CA LYS A 51 -15.25 -7.56 9.08
C LYS A 51 -15.89 -6.22 8.65
N PRO A 52 -15.65 -5.09 9.34
CA PRO A 52 -16.18 -3.79 8.91
C PRO A 52 -15.74 -3.38 7.49
N VAL A 53 -14.46 -3.54 7.14
CA VAL A 53 -13.94 -3.18 5.82
C VAL A 53 -14.54 -4.09 4.73
N LEU A 54 -14.54 -5.40 4.96
CA LEU A 54 -15.09 -6.40 4.03
C LEU A 54 -16.58 -6.18 3.78
N ASN A 55 -17.36 -5.91 4.83
CA ASN A 55 -18.79 -5.61 4.70
C ASN A 55 -19.04 -4.37 3.83
N ARG A 56 -18.23 -3.30 3.97
CA ARG A 56 -18.35 -2.10 3.11
C ARG A 56 -18.05 -2.41 1.65
N LEU A 57 -17.15 -3.36 1.40
CA LEU A 57 -16.76 -3.82 0.05
C LEU A 57 -17.69 -4.92 -0.51
N GLY A 58 -18.75 -5.27 0.21
CA GLY A 58 -19.74 -6.27 -0.22
C GLY A 58 -19.28 -7.72 -0.10
N PHE A 59 -18.34 -8.01 0.82
CA PHE A 59 -17.88 -9.36 1.10
C PHE A 59 -18.52 -9.95 2.36
N GLU A 60 -18.91 -11.22 2.28
CA GLU A 60 -19.16 -12.08 3.44
C GLU A 60 -17.81 -12.53 4.01
N THR A 61 -17.58 -12.31 5.30
CA THR A 61 -16.35 -12.75 5.97
C THR A 61 -16.51 -14.17 6.48
N VAL A 62 -15.63 -15.07 6.04
CA VAL A 62 -15.53 -16.45 6.52
C VAL A 62 -14.23 -16.59 7.28
N VAL A 63 -14.28 -17.09 8.52
CA VAL A 63 -13.08 -17.23 9.37
C VAL A 63 -12.79 -18.70 9.60
N ALA A 64 -11.54 -19.12 9.36
CA ALA A 64 -11.13 -20.52 9.42
C ALA A 64 -11.52 -21.24 10.73
N HIS A 65 -11.41 -20.55 11.87
CA HIS A 65 -11.70 -21.14 13.18
C HIS A 65 -13.20 -21.16 13.56
N GLU A 66 -14.07 -20.47 12.81
CA GLU A 66 -15.53 -20.44 13.03
C GLU A 66 -16.23 -21.59 12.27
N ILE A 67 -15.51 -22.31 11.41
CA ILE A 67 -16.03 -23.42 10.60
C ILE A 67 -16.25 -24.64 11.50
N ALA A 68 -17.46 -24.76 12.06
CA ALA A 68 -17.88 -25.82 12.97
C ALA A 68 -18.66 -26.97 12.29
N SER A 69 -18.54 -27.15 10.97
CA SER A 69 -19.35 -28.13 10.23
C SER A 69 -18.77 -29.55 10.28
N PRO A 70 -19.61 -30.61 10.37
CA PRO A 70 -19.16 -32.01 10.35
C PRO A 70 -18.36 -32.34 9.07
N GLY A 71 -17.12 -32.83 9.22
CA GLY A 71 -16.23 -33.18 8.12
C GLY A 71 -14.75 -33.07 8.50
N SER A 72 -13.84 -33.29 7.54
CA SER A 72 -12.43 -32.93 7.75
C SER A 72 -12.30 -31.41 7.68
N ILE A 73 -12.01 -30.77 8.82
CA ILE A 73 -11.78 -29.32 8.93
C ILE A 73 -10.78 -28.85 7.86
N THR A 74 -9.74 -29.66 7.61
CA THR A 74 -8.72 -29.41 6.58
C THR A 74 -9.31 -29.29 5.17
N ARG A 75 -10.34 -30.07 4.83
CA ARG A 75 -10.96 -29.99 3.51
C ARG A 75 -11.72 -28.68 3.31
N GLN A 76 -12.52 -28.26 4.28
CA GLN A 76 -13.34 -27.05 4.18
C GLN A 76 -12.47 -25.79 4.13
N VAL A 77 -11.40 -25.76 4.95
CA VAL A 77 -10.40 -24.69 4.90
C VAL A 77 -9.76 -24.60 3.52
N VAL A 78 -9.33 -25.73 2.94
CA VAL A 78 -8.76 -25.76 1.58
C VAL A 78 -9.78 -25.35 0.52
N GLU A 79 -11.05 -25.75 0.65
CA GLU A 79 -12.12 -25.31 -0.26
C GLU A 79 -12.24 -23.78 -0.26
N HIS A 80 -12.26 -23.13 0.90
CA HIS A 80 -12.28 -21.67 0.98
C HIS A 80 -11.02 -21.02 0.39
N ILE A 81 -9.83 -21.56 0.67
CA ILE A 81 -8.58 -21.04 0.11
C ILE A 81 -8.57 -21.13 -1.43
N VAL A 82 -9.14 -22.19 -2.00
CA VAL A 82 -9.12 -22.44 -3.44
C VAL A 82 -10.23 -21.69 -4.17
N TYR A 83 -11.41 -21.54 -3.56
CA TYR A 83 -12.61 -21.08 -4.27
C TYR A 83 -13.11 -19.69 -3.87
N ASP A 84 -12.80 -19.18 -2.68
CA ASP A 84 -13.27 -17.85 -2.29
C ASP A 84 -12.57 -16.74 -3.11
N GLU A 85 -13.29 -15.67 -3.42
CA GLU A 85 -12.82 -14.60 -4.31
C GLU A 85 -11.64 -13.83 -3.72
N LEU A 86 -11.53 -13.78 -2.40
CA LEU A 86 -10.46 -13.09 -1.69
C LEU A 86 -9.99 -13.89 -0.48
N VAL A 87 -8.68 -13.93 -0.26
CA VAL A 87 -8.09 -14.41 1.00
C VAL A 87 -7.38 -13.26 1.70
N ILE A 88 -7.56 -13.13 3.01
CA ILE A 88 -6.70 -12.31 3.86
C ILE A 88 -5.88 -13.24 4.74
N ALA A 89 -4.56 -13.17 4.65
CA ALA A 89 -3.63 -13.96 5.45
C ALA A 89 -2.93 -13.09 6.50
N ASN A 90 -3.12 -13.40 7.78
CA ASN A 90 -2.46 -12.74 8.90
C ASN A 90 -1.20 -13.52 9.33
N LEU A 91 -0.03 -13.01 8.99
CA LEU A 91 1.27 -13.60 9.29
C LEU A 91 1.87 -13.16 10.64
N THR A 92 1.11 -12.45 11.48
CA THR A 92 1.52 -12.17 12.86
C THR A 92 1.93 -13.49 13.55
N GLU A 93 3.00 -13.44 14.35
CA GLU A 93 3.62 -14.61 15.02
C GLU A 93 4.18 -15.70 14.08
N LEU A 94 4.14 -15.52 12.76
CA LEU A 94 4.65 -16.47 11.76
C LEU A 94 4.10 -17.90 11.94
N ASN A 95 2.78 -18.01 12.14
CA ASN A 95 2.14 -19.30 12.33
C ASN A 95 2.36 -20.24 11.11
N PRO A 96 2.92 -21.45 11.30
CA PRO A 96 3.21 -22.37 10.20
C PRO A 96 1.99 -22.81 9.37
N ASN A 97 0.81 -22.91 9.99
CA ASN A 97 -0.40 -23.28 9.27
C ASN A 97 -0.82 -22.15 8.32
N VAL A 98 -0.78 -20.90 8.79
CA VAL A 98 -1.08 -19.74 7.95
C VAL A 98 -0.11 -19.62 6.78
N MET A 99 1.18 -19.90 7.01
CA MET A 99 2.18 -19.93 5.93
C MET A 99 1.89 -21.04 4.90
N TYR A 100 1.46 -22.21 5.35
CA TYR A 100 1.04 -23.30 4.45
C TYR A 100 -0.18 -22.89 3.62
N GLU A 101 -1.19 -22.31 4.25
CA GLU A 101 -2.43 -21.85 3.59
C GLU A 101 -2.16 -20.72 2.59
N LEU A 102 -1.25 -19.79 2.93
CA LEU A 102 -0.72 -18.75 2.04
C LEU A 102 -0.09 -19.37 0.79
N ALA A 103 0.79 -20.37 0.96
CA ALA A 103 1.43 -21.04 -0.16
C ALA A 103 0.41 -21.74 -1.09
N VAL A 104 -0.63 -22.36 -0.53
CA VAL A 104 -1.72 -22.94 -1.33
C VAL A 104 -2.44 -21.85 -2.13
N ARG A 105 -2.76 -20.70 -1.52
CA ARG A 105 -3.40 -19.58 -2.25
C ARG A 105 -2.51 -19.02 -3.36
N HIS A 106 -1.20 -18.93 -3.15
CA HIS A 106 -0.25 -18.53 -4.19
C HIS A 106 -0.29 -19.47 -5.40
N CYS A 107 -0.37 -20.80 -5.17
CA CYS A 107 -0.51 -21.78 -6.24
C CYS A 107 -1.83 -21.65 -7.01
N VAL A 108 -2.91 -21.26 -6.32
CA VAL A 108 -4.22 -21.02 -6.93
C VAL A 108 -4.22 -19.76 -7.81
N GLY A 109 -3.45 -18.74 -7.43
CA GLY A 109 -3.34 -17.51 -8.21
C GLY A 109 -4.61 -16.67 -8.19
N LEU A 110 -5.35 -16.68 -7.08
CA LEU A 110 -6.49 -15.80 -6.87
C LEU A 110 -6.16 -14.70 -5.85
N PRO A 111 -6.91 -13.57 -5.83
CA PRO A 111 -6.60 -12.41 -5.01
C PRO A 111 -6.31 -12.73 -3.55
N ILE A 112 -5.25 -12.12 -3.02
CA ILE A 112 -4.82 -12.27 -1.63
C ILE A 112 -4.28 -10.96 -1.08
N VAL A 113 -4.57 -10.68 0.18
CA VAL A 113 -3.95 -9.60 0.96
C VAL A 113 -3.24 -10.19 2.17
N VAL A 114 -1.97 -9.83 2.34
CA VAL A 114 -1.16 -10.28 3.47
C VAL A 114 -1.08 -9.17 4.52
N LEU A 115 -1.30 -9.52 5.78
CA LEU A 115 -1.21 -8.66 6.96
C LEU A 115 -0.14 -9.19 7.90
N ALA A 116 0.54 -8.30 8.63
CA ALA A 116 1.40 -8.69 9.73
C ALA A 116 1.52 -7.56 10.75
N GLU A 117 1.65 -7.90 12.04
CA GLU A 117 1.92 -6.90 13.06
C GLU A 117 3.31 -6.27 12.84
N SER A 118 3.41 -4.96 13.01
CA SER A 118 4.65 -4.20 12.90
C SER A 118 5.72 -4.78 13.83
N GLY A 119 6.90 -5.04 13.27
CA GLY A 119 7.99 -5.73 13.97
C GLY A 119 8.09 -7.23 13.63
N THR A 120 7.09 -7.81 12.97
CA THR A 120 7.18 -9.16 12.41
C THR A 120 8.24 -9.19 11.30
N ARG A 121 9.28 -10.01 11.47
CA ARG A 121 10.30 -10.24 10.45
C ARG A 121 9.87 -11.39 9.54
N LEU A 122 9.38 -11.07 8.35
CA LEU A 122 8.96 -12.08 7.39
C LEU A 122 10.14 -12.97 6.95
N PRO A 123 9.92 -14.29 6.76
CA PRO A 123 10.89 -15.18 6.13
C PRO A 123 11.30 -14.69 4.74
N PHE A 124 12.52 -15.02 4.32
CA PHE A 124 13.07 -14.55 3.04
C PHE A 124 12.22 -14.99 1.83
N ASP A 125 11.56 -16.15 1.90
CA ASP A 125 10.71 -16.68 0.82
C ASP A 125 9.50 -15.78 0.49
N ILE A 126 9.08 -14.93 1.45
CA ILE A 126 7.90 -14.06 1.33
C ILE A 126 8.20 -12.61 1.74
N SER A 127 9.47 -12.24 1.93
CA SER A 127 9.86 -10.90 2.38
C SER A 127 9.59 -9.82 1.33
N ASP A 128 9.62 -10.20 0.06
CA ASP A 128 9.39 -9.32 -1.09
C ASP A 128 7.91 -9.23 -1.47
N GLU A 129 7.05 -10.00 -0.80
CA GLU A 129 5.62 -10.02 -1.05
C GLU A 129 4.92 -8.86 -0.33
N ARG A 130 3.95 -8.25 -1.02
CA ARG A 130 3.25 -7.08 -0.50
C ARG A 130 2.51 -7.43 0.79
N THR A 131 2.98 -6.85 1.90
CA THR A 131 2.40 -7.03 3.23
C THR A 131 1.98 -5.70 3.83
N VAL A 132 0.75 -5.63 4.32
CA VAL A 132 0.25 -4.47 5.07
C VAL A 132 0.59 -4.65 6.55
N PHE A 133 1.62 -3.93 7.00
CA PHE A 133 2.01 -3.93 8.41
C PHE A 133 1.11 -3.04 9.26
N PHE A 134 0.70 -3.50 10.44
CA PHE A 134 -0.17 -2.76 11.35
C PHE A 134 0.33 -2.74 12.79
N GLN A 135 0.02 -1.67 13.53
CA GLN A 135 0.23 -1.62 14.98
C GLN A 135 -0.97 -2.23 15.70
N ASN A 136 -0.74 -3.10 16.68
CA ASN A 136 -1.80 -3.77 17.43
C ASN A 136 -2.23 -2.95 18.66
N ASP A 137 -2.76 -1.76 18.41
CA ASP A 137 -3.32 -0.87 19.42
C ASP A 137 -4.62 -0.20 18.93
N MET A 138 -5.23 0.64 19.78
CA MET A 138 -6.49 1.31 19.44
C MET A 138 -6.38 2.27 18.24
N HIS A 139 -5.22 2.90 18.04
CA HIS A 139 -5.03 3.81 16.92
C HIS A 139 -4.76 3.05 15.63
N GLY A 140 -4.03 1.93 15.71
CA GLY A 140 -3.75 1.03 14.60
C GLY A 140 -5.01 0.47 13.93
N VAL A 141 -6.14 0.34 14.66
CA VAL A 141 -7.45 0.02 14.07
C VAL A 141 -7.87 1.07 13.04
N VAL A 142 -7.74 2.35 13.39
CA VAL A 142 -8.12 3.49 12.52
C VAL A 142 -7.15 3.62 11.35
N GLU A 143 -5.87 3.37 11.57
CA GLU A 143 -4.85 3.42 10.51
C GLU A 143 -4.96 2.24 9.53
N LEU A 144 -5.27 1.05 10.02
CA LEU A 144 -5.30 -0.17 9.21
C LEU A 144 -6.51 -0.22 8.29
N ALA A 145 -7.69 0.22 8.75
CA ALA A 145 -8.93 0.13 7.97
C ALA A 145 -8.82 0.69 6.53
N PRO A 146 -8.37 1.95 6.31
CA PRO A 146 -8.24 2.49 4.95
C PRO A 146 -7.12 1.79 4.15
N ARG A 147 -6.02 1.39 4.80
CA ARG A 147 -4.91 0.68 4.14
C ARG A 147 -5.32 -0.71 3.68
N LEU A 148 -6.11 -1.41 4.49
CA LEU A 148 -6.68 -2.70 4.15
C LEU A 148 -7.66 -2.57 2.98
N GLU A 149 -8.52 -1.56 2.99
CA GLU A 149 -9.47 -1.31 1.91
C GLU A 149 -8.77 -1.10 0.55
N VAL A 150 -7.73 -0.25 0.53
CA VAL A 150 -6.90 -0.02 -0.67
C VAL A 150 -6.18 -1.30 -1.10
N ALA A 151 -5.62 -2.07 -0.15
CA ALA A 151 -4.94 -3.32 -0.46
C ALA A 151 -5.89 -4.36 -1.08
N ILE A 152 -7.11 -4.46 -0.57
CA ILE A 152 -8.14 -5.35 -1.12
C ILE A 152 -8.52 -4.92 -2.54
N GLN A 153 -8.80 -3.64 -2.76
CA GLN A 153 -9.13 -3.13 -4.10
C GLN A 153 -8.00 -3.39 -5.10
N ALA A 154 -6.75 -3.13 -4.70
CA ALA A 154 -5.58 -3.41 -5.54
C ALA A 154 -5.43 -4.90 -5.87
N ALA A 155 -5.65 -5.79 -4.89
CA ALA A 155 -5.59 -7.24 -5.11
C ALA A 155 -6.69 -7.74 -6.06
N LEU A 156 -7.88 -7.12 -6.04
CA LEU A 156 -9.00 -7.47 -6.90
C LEU A 156 -8.89 -6.92 -8.33
N MET A 157 -8.16 -5.81 -8.51
CA MET A 157 -7.92 -5.19 -9.82
C MET A 157 -6.72 -5.78 -10.56
N ALA A 158 -5.90 -6.59 -9.88
CA ALA A 158 -4.75 -7.22 -10.51
C ALA A 158 -5.20 -8.20 -11.61
N GLU A 159 -4.80 -7.93 -12.85
CA GLU A 159 -5.12 -8.79 -14.00
C GLU A 159 -4.34 -10.11 -13.95
N GLU A 160 -3.11 -10.08 -13.43
CA GLU A 160 -2.27 -11.25 -13.24
C GLU A 160 -1.82 -11.39 -11.78
N PRO A 161 -1.80 -12.61 -11.22
CA PRO A 161 -1.25 -12.84 -9.88
C PRO A 161 0.27 -12.63 -9.89
N ASP A 162 0.78 -11.77 -9.01
CA ASP A 162 2.21 -11.65 -8.78
C ASP A 162 2.56 -12.29 -7.44
N ASN A 163 3.16 -13.49 -7.49
CA ASN A 163 3.61 -14.24 -6.31
C ASN A 163 4.78 -15.19 -6.69
N PRO A 164 5.51 -15.76 -5.72
CA PRO A 164 6.72 -16.56 -5.99
C PRO A 164 6.48 -17.77 -6.90
N VAL A 165 5.30 -18.40 -6.80
CA VAL A 165 4.95 -19.56 -7.62
C VAL A 165 4.66 -19.12 -9.05
N TYR A 166 3.82 -18.09 -9.21
CA TYR A 166 3.35 -17.63 -10.52
C TYR A 166 4.48 -17.06 -11.38
N ARG A 167 5.43 -16.33 -10.78
CA ARG A 167 6.63 -15.81 -11.45
C ARG A 167 7.42 -16.90 -12.18
N VAL A 168 7.50 -18.09 -11.59
CA VAL A 168 8.23 -19.24 -12.16
C VAL A 168 7.39 -19.97 -13.20
N THR A 169 6.10 -20.21 -12.94
CA THR A 169 5.23 -20.93 -13.89
C THR A 169 5.02 -20.15 -15.18
N GLN A 170 4.82 -18.83 -15.11
CA GLN A 170 4.68 -17.98 -16.28
C GLN A 170 5.97 -17.99 -17.12
N THR A 171 7.14 -17.91 -16.47
CA THR A 171 8.44 -18.01 -17.14
C THR A 171 8.58 -19.33 -17.91
N ARG A 172 8.10 -20.43 -17.34
CA ARG A 172 8.16 -21.76 -17.99
C ARG A 172 7.22 -21.87 -19.18
N VAL A 173 5.96 -21.44 -19.05
CA VAL A 173 4.98 -21.47 -20.14
C VAL A 173 5.44 -20.59 -21.31
N LEU A 174 5.98 -19.40 -21.03
CA LEU A 174 6.55 -18.53 -22.06
C LEU A 174 7.76 -19.17 -22.76
N ARG A 175 8.59 -19.92 -22.02
CA ARG A 175 9.74 -20.63 -22.59
C ARG A 175 9.32 -21.81 -23.48
N GLU A 176 8.33 -22.58 -23.04
CA GLU A 176 7.77 -23.71 -23.81
C GLU A 176 7.01 -23.23 -25.06
N ALA A 177 6.29 -22.10 -24.97
CA ALA A 177 5.64 -21.47 -26.12
C ALA A 177 6.66 -20.88 -27.14
N ALA A 178 7.82 -20.44 -26.67
CA ALA A 178 8.91 -19.94 -27.52
C ALA A 178 9.70 -21.04 -28.25
N GLU A 179 9.37 -22.33 -28.06
CA GLU A 179 9.96 -23.45 -28.81
C GLU A 179 9.43 -23.54 -30.27
N SER A 180 8.50 -22.68 -30.67
CA SER A 180 8.19 -22.42 -32.10
C SER A 180 8.50 -20.97 -32.48
N ASP A 181 9.56 -20.77 -33.27
CA ASP A 181 9.98 -19.54 -33.99
C ASP A 181 10.15 -18.21 -33.21
N ASP A 182 9.79 -18.16 -31.92
CA ASP A 182 9.70 -16.92 -31.12
C ASP A 182 10.88 -16.71 -30.14
N ALA A 183 11.90 -17.56 -30.20
CA ALA A 183 13.10 -17.44 -29.37
C ALA A 183 13.78 -16.06 -29.50
N GLN A 184 13.73 -15.45 -30.69
CA GLN A 184 14.27 -14.11 -30.92
C GLN A 184 13.43 -13.02 -30.25
N SER A 185 12.09 -13.08 -30.33
CA SER A 185 11.22 -12.12 -29.65
C SER A 185 11.29 -12.27 -28.13
N PHE A 186 11.46 -13.50 -27.63
CA PHE A 186 11.74 -13.75 -26.22
C PHE A 186 13.07 -13.13 -25.78
N LEU A 187 14.13 -13.30 -26.58
CA LEU A 187 15.42 -12.65 -26.33
C LEU A 187 15.27 -11.12 -26.32
N ILE A 188 14.55 -10.54 -27.28
CA ILE A 188 14.31 -9.09 -27.36
C ILE A 188 13.58 -8.60 -26.11
N LYS A 189 12.48 -9.25 -25.69
CA LYS A 189 11.75 -8.87 -24.47
C LYS A 189 12.60 -8.99 -23.20
N LYS A 190 13.48 -9.99 -23.11
CA LYS A 190 14.41 -10.12 -21.98
C LYS A 190 15.52 -9.08 -22.04
N LEU A 191 15.99 -8.70 -23.23
CA LEU A 191 16.95 -7.60 -23.40
C LEU A 191 16.31 -6.27 -22.98
N ASP A 192 15.07 -5.99 -23.37
CA ASP A 192 14.33 -4.79 -22.96
C ASP A 192 14.13 -4.74 -21.43
N TYR A 193 13.80 -5.88 -20.81
CA TYR A 193 13.71 -6.00 -19.35
C TYR A 193 15.06 -5.79 -18.65
N ILE A 194 16.14 -6.34 -19.20
CA ILE A 194 17.49 -6.12 -18.67
C ILE A 194 17.90 -4.66 -18.84
N GLU A 195 17.54 -4.02 -19.96
CA GLU A 195 17.84 -2.62 -20.21
C GLU A 195 17.09 -1.69 -19.26
N SER A 196 15.80 -1.98 -18.98
CA SER A 196 15.03 -1.23 -17.98
C SER A 196 15.61 -1.42 -16.58
N PHE A 197 15.97 -2.66 -16.21
CA PHE A 197 16.57 -2.97 -14.92
C PHE A 197 17.96 -2.34 -14.75
N ILE A 198 18.81 -2.38 -15.77
CA ILE A 198 20.13 -1.74 -15.75
C ILE A 198 19.99 -0.21 -15.69
N SER A 199 18.98 0.36 -16.33
CA SER A 199 18.69 1.79 -16.24
C SER A 199 18.30 2.20 -14.82
N ASP A 200 17.48 1.38 -14.15
CA ASP A 200 17.13 1.55 -12.74
C ASP A 200 18.33 1.34 -11.79
N VAL A 201 19.20 0.38 -12.09
CA VAL A 201 20.42 0.12 -11.31
C VAL A 201 21.48 1.22 -11.52
N LYS A 202 21.60 1.78 -12.72
CA LYS A 202 22.49 2.91 -13.01
C LYS A 202 22.05 4.19 -12.29
N LEU A 203 20.75 4.40 -12.10
CA LEU A 203 20.22 5.48 -11.26
C LEU A 203 20.56 5.30 -9.77
N ARG A 204 20.83 4.07 -9.32
CA ARG A 204 21.12 3.75 -7.92
C ARG A 204 22.60 3.75 -7.54
N GLY A 205 23.53 3.80 -8.51
CA GLY A 205 24.98 3.93 -8.27
C GLY A 205 25.58 2.89 -7.30
N PHE A 206 26.36 1.95 -7.81
CA PHE A 206 27.15 1.02 -6.98
C PHE A 206 28.05 1.79 -5.99
N VAL A 207 27.64 1.88 -4.73
CA VAL A 207 28.54 2.10 -3.60
C VAL A 207 28.89 0.71 -3.06
N PRO A 208 30.18 0.31 -3.02
CA PRO A 208 30.57 -0.96 -2.45
C PRO A 208 30.20 -0.96 -0.96
N VAL A 209 29.58 -2.05 -0.48
CA VAL A 209 29.31 -2.24 0.95
C VAL A 209 30.66 -2.34 1.67
N PRO A 210 30.99 -1.42 2.61
CA PRO A 210 32.23 -1.54 3.37
C PRO A 210 32.16 -2.79 4.26
N PRO A 211 33.29 -3.45 4.56
CA PRO A 211 33.31 -4.56 5.51
C PRO A 211 32.72 -4.12 6.85
N PRO A 212 32.04 -5.02 7.59
CA PRO A 212 31.27 -4.66 8.78
C PRO A 212 32.19 -4.01 9.81
N GLN A 213 32.08 -2.68 9.93
CA GLN A 213 32.72 -1.96 11.02
C GLN A 213 31.83 -2.06 12.24
N VAL A 214 32.45 -2.28 13.40
CA VAL A 214 31.80 -2.25 14.71
C VAL A 214 31.02 -0.94 14.82
N VAL A 215 29.70 -1.02 14.74
CA VAL A 215 28.83 0.16 14.71
C VAL A 215 28.81 0.79 16.11
N THR A 216 29.59 1.84 16.30
CA THR A 216 29.31 2.83 17.34
C THR A 216 28.07 3.61 16.90
N VAL A 217 27.00 3.52 17.69
CA VAL A 217 25.74 4.22 17.42
C VAL A 217 26.02 5.74 17.40
N PRO A 218 25.73 6.46 16.30
CA PRO A 218 25.94 7.90 16.24
C PRO A 218 24.98 8.62 17.19
N SER A 219 25.43 9.71 17.81
CA SER A 219 24.60 10.51 18.70
C SER A 219 23.48 11.20 17.91
N ILE A 220 22.29 11.31 18.52
CA ILE A 220 21.06 11.89 17.94
C ILE A 220 21.30 13.26 17.26
N SER A 221 22.25 14.05 17.76
CA SER A 221 22.64 15.34 17.18
C SER A 221 23.26 15.27 15.77
N GLN A 222 23.84 14.14 15.35
CA GLN A 222 24.46 13.99 14.03
C GLN A 222 23.45 13.62 12.94
N LEU A 223 22.31 12.98 13.29
CA LEU A 223 21.25 12.61 12.37
C LEU A 223 20.43 13.81 11.88
N GLU A 224 20.31 14.88 12.69
CA GLU A 224 19.56 16.07 12.34
C GLU A 224 20.22 16.95 11.26
N SER A 225 21.51 16.73 10.98
CA SER A 225 22.28 17.53 10.01
C SER A 225 22.06 17.11 8.55
N SER A 226 21.41 15.96 8.32
CA SER A 226 21.24 15.35 6.99
C SER A 226 19.84 15.56 6.39
N PHE A 227 18.90 16.08 7.17
CA PHE A 227 17.52 16.29 6.71
C PHE A 227 17.33 17.70 6.14
N ILE A 228 16.51 17.78 5.10
CA ILE A 228 16.12 19.04 4.48
C ILE A 228 14.74 19.41 4.99
N ASN A 229 14.61 20.62 5.52
CA ASN A 229 13.35 21.13 6.03
C ASN A 229 12.72 22.02 4.97
N TYR A 230 11.48 21.72 4.59
CA TYR A 230 10.64 22.56 3.75
C TYR A 230 9.51 23.16 4.60
N MET A 231 9.15 24.40 4.28
CA MET A 231 7.95 25.06 4.79
C MET A 231 7.01 25.30 3.61
N VAL A 232 5.86 24.66 3.65
CA VAL A 232 4.79 24.78 2.65
C VAL A 232 3.73 25.69 3.23
N GLN A 233 3.54 26.87 2.66
CA GLN A 233 2.56 27.85 3.11
C GLN A 233 1.44 27.95 2.07
N ILE A 234 0.20 27.85 2.49
CA ILE A 234 -0.95 27.84 1.56
C ILE A 234 -1.77 29.10 1.80
N SER A 235 -2.08 29.81 0.71
CA SER A 235 -2.75 31.12 0.76
C SER A 235 -4.29 31.04 0.71
N ALA A 236 -4.86 29.83 0.80
CA ALA A 236 -6.27 29.56 0.63
C ALA A 236 -7.11 29.91 1.87
N SER A 237 -8.40 30.20 1.65
CA SER A 237 -9.35 30.57 2.71
C SER A 237 -9.88 29.35 3.48
N ASP A 238 -10.08 28.22 2.79
CA ASP A 238 -10.64 26.99 3.34
C ASP A 238 -9.99 25.78 2.66
N VAL A 239 -9.30 24.94 3.44
CA VAL A 239 -8.62 23.73 2.95
C VAL A 239 -8.70 22.67 4.04
N ASP A 240 -8.95 21.43 3.64
CA ASP A 240 -8.84 20.29 4.54
C ASP A 240 -7.37 20.07 4.94
N VAL A 241 -7.07 20.39 6.20
CA VAL A 241 -5.72 20.29 6.78
C VAL A 241 -5.23 18.83 6.79
N SER A 242 -6.14 17.86 6.99
CA SER A 242 -5.77 16.44 6.98
C SER A 242 -5.40 16.02 5.57
N MET A 243 -6.25 16.35 4.58
CA MET A 243 -5.99 16.02 3.18
C MET A 243 -4.63 16.57 2.71
N VAL A 244 -4.31 17.82 3.03
CA VAL A 244 -3.03 18.43 2.65
C VAL A 244 -1.85 17.77 3.34
N ARG A 245 -1.95 17.52 4.65
CA ARG A 245 -0.91 16.83 5.41
C ARG A 245 -0.63 15.45 4.82
N ASP A 246 -1.68 14.70 4.55
CA ASP A 246 -1.59 13.31 4.06
C ASP A 246 -1.03 13.28 2.63
N THR A 247 -1.43 14.24 1.78
CA THR A 247 -0.86 14.42 0.44
C THR A 247 0.64 14.75 0.50
N LEU A 248 1.04 15.68 1.37
CA LEU A 248 2.45 16.04 1.55
C LEU A 248 3.28 14.87 2.11
N ALA A 249 2.69 14.03 2.97
CA ALA A 249 3.37 12.88 3.56
C ALA A 249 3.61 11.74 2.55
N LEU A 250 2.82 11.68 1.47
CA LEU A 250 2.99 10.71 0.39
C LEU A 250 4.06 11.11 -0.63
N LEU A 251 4.62 12.32 -0.53
CA LEU A 251 5.67 12.75 -1.44
C LEU A 251 6.94 11.89 -1.27
N PRO A 252 7.55 11.42 -2.38
CA PRO A 252 8.78 10.65 -2.32
C PRO A 252 9.89 11.38 -1.56
N GLY A 253 10.44 10.74 -0.53
CA GLY A 253 11.52 11.29 0.29
C GLY A 253 11.06 12.11 1.50
N VAL A 254 9.75 12.27 1.73
CA VAL A 254 9.24 12.88 2.97
C VAL A 254 9.30 11.88 4.12
N ILE A 255 9.88 12.32 5.23
CA ILE A 255 10.03 11.59 6.48
C ILE A 255 8.90 11.96 7.44
N SER A 256 8.55 13.24 7.51
CA SER A 256 7.54 13.74 8.43
C SER A 256 6.91 15.03 7.91
N VAL A 257 5.62 15.21 8.19
CA VAL A 257 4.88 16.45 7.94
C VAL A 257 4.17 16.87 9.20
N ALA A 258 4.38 18.11 9.64
CA ALA A 258 3.73 18.66 10.82
C ALA A 258 3.09 20.02 10.49
N PRO A 259 1.83 20.27 10.88
CA PRO A 259 1.25 21.60 10.76
C PRO A 259 1.95 22.58 11.70
N VAL A 260 2.18 23.81 11.22
CA VAL A 260 2.82 24.88 11.97
C VAL A 260 1.89 26.10 12.04
N VAL A 261 1.70 26.62 13.24
CA VAL A 261 0.90 27.83 13.47
C VAL A 261 1.75 29.04 13.11
N SER A 262 1.24 29.92 12.23
CA SER A 262 1.90 31.18 11.87
C SER A 262 0.88 32.32 11.85
N ALA A 263 1.35 33.54 12.12
CA ALA A 263 0.54 34.75 12.07
C ALA A 263 0.28 35.23 10.63
N SER A 264 1.12 34.83 9.66
CA SER A 264 1.09 35.35 8.28
C SER A 264 0.34 34.48 7.29
N TYR A 265 0.18 33.18 7.58
CA TYR A 265 -0.55 32.23 6.73
C TYR A 265 -1.40 31.31 7.59
N ARG A 266 -2.65 31.09 7.18
CA ARG A 266 -3.62 30.26 7.91
C ARG A 266 -3.24 28.78 7.94
N TYR A 267 -2.54 28.30 6.91
CA TYR A 267 -2.11 26.91 6.79
C TYR A 267 -0.61 26.86 6.45
N ASN A 268 0.20 26.31 7.36
CA ASN A 268 1.63 26.06 7.13
C ASN A 268 1.97 24.63 7.52
N PHE A 269 2.84 23.99 6.76
CA PHE A 269 3.31 22.64 7.02
C PHE A 269 4.83 22.62 6.98
N LYS A 270 5.43 22.12 8.06
CA LYS A 270 6.84 21.74 8.08
C LYS A 270 6.97 20.34 7.54
N VAL A 271 7.69 20.20 6.43
CA VAL A 271 7.96 18.93 5.78
C VAL A 271 9.45 18.62 5.94
N ILE A 272 9.76 17.48 6.54
CA ILE A 272 11.13 17.00 6.72
C ILE A 272 11.37 15.94 5.66
N ALA A 273 12.38 16.13 4.82
CA ALA A 273 12.72 15.20 3.75
C ALA A 273 14.13 14.64 3.91
N SER A 274 14.34 13.40 3.46
CA SER A 274 15.63 12.74 3.46
C SER A 274 16.57 13.28 2.38
N ASN A 275 16.02 13.86 1.31
CA ASN A 275 16.74 14.38 0.14
C ASN A 275 16.04 15.62 -0.43
N THR A 276 16.71 16.34 -1.33
CA THR A 276 16.12 17.50 -2.01
C THR A 276 14.97 17.05 -2.90
N MET A 277 13.76 17.57 -2.65
CA MET A 277 12.57 17.22 -3.42
C MET A 277 12.48 18.00 -4.73
N SER A 278 11.96 17.34 -5.77
CA SER A 278 11.77 17.96 -7.08
C SER A 278 10.70 19.05 -7.03
N PRO A 279 10.95 20.25 -7.61
CA PRO A 279 9.96 21.32 -7.71
C PRO A 279 8.62 20.91 -8.33
N LYS A 280 8.62 19.98 -9.29
CA LYS A 280 7.41 19.49 -9.98
C LYS A 280 6.39 18.88 -9.03
N LEU A 281 6.85 18.21 -7.96
CA LEU A 281 5.98 17.61 -6.95
C LEU A 281 5.12 18.66 -6.25
N PHE A 282 5.68 19.84 -5.99
CA PHE A 282 4.94 20.94 -5.36
C PHE A 282 4.01 21.64 -6.34
N ASN A 283 4.33 21.69 -7.64
CA ASN A 283 3.42 22.19 -8.68
C ASN A 283 2.18 21.31 -8.82
N ASP A 284 2.33 19.99 -8.72
CA ASP A 284 1.19 19.06 -8.76
C ASP A 284 0.31 19.18 -7.51
N ILE A 285 0.92 19.44 -6.35
CA ILE A 285 0.17 19.73 -5.11
C ILE A 285 -0.55 21.09 -5.20
N GLU A 286 0.08 22.13 -5.74
CA GLU A 286 -0.58 23.43 -5.95
C GLU A 286 -1.82 23.29 -6.84
N LYS A 287 -1.75 22.47 -7.90
CA LYS A 287 -2.89 22.12 -8.76
C LYS A 287 -3.97 21.32 -8.02
N LEU A 288 -3.56 20.33 -7.22
CA LEU A 288 -4.48 19.47 -6.47
C LEU A 288 -5.24 20.22 -5.37
N ILE A 289 -4.55 21.12 -4.67
CA ILE A 289 -5.12 21.98 -3.62
C ILE A 289 -5.93 23.13 -4.24
N GLY A 290 -5.66 23.48 -5.51
CA GLY A 290 -6.34 24.55 -6.22
C GLY A 290 -6.05 25.93 -5.64
N SER A 291 -4.89 26.11 -4.99
CA SER A 291 -4.51 27.37 -4.35
C SER A 291 -3.01 27.57 -4.31
N PRO A 292 -2.52 28.81 -4.43
CA PRO A 292 -1.11 29.08 -4.55
C PRO A 292 -0.36 28.73 -3.26
N ILE A 293 0.74 28.00 -3.43
CA ILE A 293 1.65 27.59 -2.38
C ILE A 293 2.86 28.51 -2.40
N ASN A 294 3.40 28.85 -1.24
CA ASN A 294 4.73 29.43 -1.10
C ASN A 294 5.67 28.39 -0.46
N LEU A 295 6.76 28.06 -1.16
CA LEU A 295 7.71 27.04 -0.73
C LEU A 295 9.01 27.68 -0.24
N LEU A 296 9.34 27.42 1.02
CA LEU A 296 10.62 27.79 1.62
C LEU A 296 11.39 26.52 1.97
N SER A 297 12.73 26.56 1.90
CA SER A 297 13.57 25.44 2.32
C SER A 297 14.71 25.91 3.21
N ASN A 298 15.28 24.96 3.94
CA ASN A 298 16.45 25.17 4.75
C ASN A 298 17.28 23.88 4.86
N GLY A 299 18.60 24.00 4.67
CA GLY A 299 19.54 22.90 4.85
C GLY A 299 19.95 22.77 6.31
N GLY A 300 19.49 21.72 6.98
CA GLY A 300 19.94 21.36 8.33
C GLY A 300 19.65 22.42 9.41
N THR A 301 20.60 22.57 10.35
CA THR A 301 20.49 23.22 11.68
C THR A 301 20.28 24.74 11.68
N SER A 302 20.15 25.38 10.51
CA SER A 302 19.75 26.78 10.45
C SER A 302 18.29 26.93 10.89
N ASN A 303 17.91 28.09 11.43
CA ASN A 303 16.50 28.41 11.75
C ASN A 303 15.88 29.38 10.72
N LYS A 304 16.62 29.69 9.65
CA LYS A 304 16.20 30.63 8.60
C LYS A 304 15.78 29.85 7.35
N TYR A 305 14.51 29.99 6.99
CA TYR A 305 13.95 29.46 5.76
C TYR A 305 14.15 30.48 4.63
N SER A 306 14.67 30.02 3.49
CA SER A 306 14.85 30.84 2.30
C SER A 306 13.86 30.40 1.21
N PRO A 307 13.33 31.32 0.39
CA PRO A 307 12.52 30.95 -0.77
C PRO A 307 13.28 29.99 -1.66
N VAL A 308 12.61 28.93 -2.13
CA VAL A 308 13.18 28.07 -3.17
C VAL A 308 13.10 28.87 -4.48
N PRO A 309 14.22 29.15 -5.19
CA PRO A 309 14.17 29.86 -6.47
C PRO A 309 13.52 28.99 -7.54
N ASP A 310 12.71 29.59 -8.42
CA ASP A 310 12.20 29.00 -9.67
C ASP A 310 11.57 27.60 -9.54
N TRP A 311 10.90 27.32 -8.42
CA TRP A 311 10.23 26.03 -8.24
C TRP A 311 8.90 25.92 -9.01
N ARG A 312 8.37 27.05 -9.47
CA ARG A 312 7.20 27.13 -10.36
C ARG A 312 7.71 27.13 -11.80
N ASP A 313 7.39 26.07 -12.54
CA ASP A 313 7.62 25.99 -14.00
C ASP A 313 6.65 26.93 -14.74
#